data_AF-A0A2T7VU61-F1
#
_entry.id   AF-A0A2T7VU61-F1
#
_cell.length_a   1.000
_cell.length_b   1.000
_cell.length_c   1.000
_cell.angle_alpha   90.00
_cell.angle_beta   90.00
_cell.angle_gamma   90.00
#
_symmetry.space_group_name_H-M   'P 1'
#
loop_
_entity.id
_entity.type
_entity.pdbx_description
1 polymer ?
#
loop_
_entity_poly.entity_id
_entity_poly.type
_entity_poly.pdbx_seq_one_letter_code
_entity_poly.pdbx_strand_id
1 'polypeptide(L)' 'MWTRIRRLFTIKTKFEAFVIIYGLAMGAVERGMHYLQQYPGWQGWMLFCCCPIAVFMVGGVLIDSVERRREEWGQPE' A
#
# COMPACT_ATOMS: atom_id res chain seq x y z
N MET A 1 23.91 -12.42 4.36
CA MET A 1 23.16 -11.15 4.60
C MET A 1 22.07 -10.89 3.56
N TRP A 2 22.33 -11.02 2.26
CA TRP A 2 21.36 -10.78 1.16
C TRP A 2 20.05 -11.60 1.22
N THR A 3 20.08 -12.80 1.80
CA THR A 3 18.89 -13.65 1.97
C THR A 3 17.87 -13.10 2.97
N ARG A 4 18.30 -12.35 4.00
CA ARG A 4 17.38 -11.71 4.94
C ARG A 4 16.65 -10.52 4.34
N ILE A 5 17.33 -9.73 3.50
CA ILE A 5 16.73 -8.59 2.78
C ILE A 5 15.62 -9.11 1.85
N ARG A 6 15.85 -10.22 1.14
CA ARG A 6 14.82 -10.85 0.30
C ARG A 6 13.57 -11.31 1.06
N ARG A 7 13.70 -11.72 2.34
CA ARG A 7 12.52 -12.07 3.17
C ARG A 7 11.64 -10.87 3.47
N LEU A 8 12.20 -9.66 3.55
CA LEU A 8 11.41 -8.44 3.77
C LEU A 8 10.53 -8.07 2.57
N PHE A 9 10.90 -8.51 1.36
CA PHE A 9 10.10 -8.36 0.14
C PHE A 9 9.17 -9.56 -0.14
N THR A 10 9.10 -10.53 0.78
CA THR A 10 8.22 -11.69 0.64
C THR A 10 7.02 -11.49 1.56
N ILE A 11 5.89 -11.03 1.02
CA ILE A 11 4.65 -10.89 1.79
C ILE A 11 4.07 -12.28 2.05
N LYS A 12 4.07 -12.71 3.31
CA LYS A 12 3.48 -14.01 3.73
C LYS A 12 2.19 -13.85 4.50
N THR A 13 2.05 -12.79 5.30
CA THR A 13 0.91 -12.63 6.21
C THR A 13 0.05 -11.44 5.85
N LYS A 14 -1.23 -11.50 6.24
CA LYS A 14 -2.14 -10.34 6.12
C LYS A 14 -1.61 -9.13 6.90
N PHE A 15 -0.95 -9.36 8.04
CA PHE A 15 -0.35 -8.30 8.85
C PHE A 15 0.76 -7.56 8.10
N GLU A 16 1.68 -8.27 7.43
CA GLU A 16 2.72 -7.65 6.58
C GLU A 16 2.10 -6.82 5.45
N ALA A 17 1.02 -7.31 4.84
CA ALA A 17 0.28 -6.55 3.83
C ALA A 17 -0.28 -5.24 4.41
N PHE A 18 -0.89 -5.27 5.60
CA PHE A 18 -1.40 -4.06 6.25
C PHE A 18 -0.28 -3.06 6.59
N VAL A 19 0.90 -3.53 7.03
CA VAL A 19 2.05 -2.67 7.30
C VAL A 19 2.52 -1.96 6.01
N ILE A 20 2.55 -2.67 4.88
CA ILE A 20 2.90 -2.08 3.58
C ILE A 20 1.85 -1.05 3.15
N ILE A 21 0.56 -1.38 3.24
CA ILE A 21 -0.53 -0.47 2.90
C ILE A 21 -0.46 0.80 3.76
N TYR A 22 -0.19 0.65 5.05
CA TYR A 22 0.00 1.78 5.96
C TYR A 22 1.18 2.67 5.55
N GLY A 23 2.32 2.09 5.21
CA GLY A 23 3.48 2.85 4.71
C GLY A 23 3.17 3.60 3.41
N LEU A 24 2.46 2.95 2.48
CA LEU A 24 2.01 3.58 1.23
C LEU A 24 1.02 4.72 1.50
N ALA A 25 0.08 4.53 2.43
CA ALA A 25 -0.90 5.54 2.83
C ALA A 25 -0.22 6.78 3.41
N MET A 26 0.73 6.60 4.33
CA MET A 26 1.51 7.69 4.92
C MET A 26 2.22 8.52 3.84
N GLY A 27 2.90 7.88 2.89
CA GLY A 27 3.56 8.58 1.78
C GLY A 27 2.60 9.28 0.83
N ALA A 28 1.43 8.69 0.57
CA ALA A 28 0.40 9.27 -0.28
C ALA A 28 -0.22 10.53 0.35
N VAL A 29 -0.44 10.53 1.67
CA VAL A 29 -0.97 11.70 2.41
C VAL A 29 0.06 12.83 2.42
N GLU A 30 1.32 12.54 2.72
CA GLU A 30 2.41 13.53 2.70
C GLU A 30 2.52 14.21 1.32
N ARG A 31 2.49 13.41 0.25
CA ARG A 31 2.50 13.92 -1.13
C ARG A 31 1.24 14.72 -1.47
N GLY A 32 0.08 14.22 -1.04
CA GLY A 32 -1.19 14.91 -1.21
C GLY A 32 -1.17 16.30 -0.57
N MET A 33 -0.67 16.39 0.67
CA MET A 33 -0.57 17.67 1.37
C MET A 33 0.32 18.66 0.62
N HIS A 34 1.42 18.17 0.03
CA HIS A 34 2.26 18.99 -0.84
C HIS A 34 1.49 19.54 -2.06
N TYR A 35 0.59 18.76 -2.66
CA TYR A 35 -0.24 19.24 -3.78
C TYR A 35 -1.23 20.34 -3.38
N LEU A 36 -1.76 20.30 -2.15
CA LEU A 36 -2.61 21.39 -1.63
C LEU A 36 -1.83 22.70 -1.49
N GLN A 37 -0.57 22.64 -1.06
CA GLN A 37 0.27 23.83 -0.91
C GLN A 37 0.76 24.37 -2.25
N GLN A 38 1.14 23.50 -3.18
CA GLN A 38 1.70 23.90 -4.47
C GLN A 38 0.62 24.35 -5.47
N TYR A 39 -0.57 23.77 -5.41
CA TYR A 39 -1.68 24.08 -6.30
C TYR A 39 -2.94 24.46 -5.51
N PRO A 40 -2.99 25.67 -4.94
CA PRO A 40 -4.15 26.13 -4.18
C PRO A 40 -5.37 26.22 -5.11
N GLY A 41 -6.45 25.52 -4.75
CA GLY A 41 -7.69 25.47 -5.51
C GLY A 41 -8.28 24.07 -5.62
N TRP A 42 -9.27 23.92 -6.51
CA TRP A 42 -9.97 22.65 -6.73
C TRP A 42 -9.04 21.54 -7.24
N GLN A 43 -8.04 21.90 -8.06
CA GLN A 43 -7.10 20.92 -8.60
C GLN A 43 -6.25 20.25 -7.52
N GLY A 44 -5.82 20.99 -6.48
CA GLY A 44 -5.01 20.43 -5.38
C GLY A 44 -5.79 19.38 -4.60
N TRP A 45 -7.06 19.63 -4.32
CA TRP A 45 -7.96 18.67 -3.67
C TRP A 45 -8.23 17.43 -4.52
N MET A 46 -8.38 17.58 -5.84
CA MET A 46 -8.57 16.44 -6.74
C MET A 46 -7.33 15.54 -6.77
N LEU A 47 -6.13 16.14 -6.83
CA LEU A 47 -4.85 15.41 -6.77
C LEU A 47 -4.65 14.77 -5.39
N PHE A 48 -4.97 15.48 -4.31
CA PHE A 48 -4.93 14.95 -2.94
C PHE A 48 -5.81 13.73 -2.79
N CYS A 49 -7.05 13.76 -3.28
CA CYS A 49 -7.97 12.62 -3.20
C CYS A 49 -7.50 11.45 -4.07
N CYS A 50 -6.86 11.72 -5.21
CA CYS A 50 -6.37 10.68 -6.11
C CYS A 50 -5.28 9.80 -5.45
N CYS A 51 -4.39 10.40 -4.64
CA CYS A 51 -3.32 9.69 -3.95
C CYS A 51 -3.80 8.54 -3.02
N PRO A 52 -4.68 8.75 -2.03
CA PRO A 52 -5.21 7.68 -1.19
C PRO A 52 -6.14 6.74 -1.96
N ILE A 53 -6.88 7.21 -2.98
CA ILE A 53 -7.69 6.32 -3.85
C ILE A 53 -6.80 5.26 -4.52
N ALA A 54 -5.63 5.65 -5.02
CA ALA A 54 -4.66 4.70 -5.56
C ALA A 54 -4.18 3.68 -4.51
N VAL A 55 -3.95 4.12 -3.28
CA VAL A 55 -3.55 3.22 -2.17
C VAL A 55 -4.67 2.24 -1.81
N PHE A 56 -5.94 2.64 -1.84
CA PHE A 56 -7.06 1.72 -1.61
C PHE A 56 -7.14 0.62 -2.67
N MET A 57 -6.95 0.96 -3.96
CA MET A 57 -6.90 -0.03 -5.04
C MET A 57 -5.75 -1.03 -4.83
N VAL A 58 -4.55 -0.53 -4.49
CA VAL A 58 -3.38 -1.37 -4.20
C VAL A 58 -3.63 -2.23 -2.96
N GLY A 59 -4.26 -1.68 -1.93
CA GLY A 59 -4.56 -2.40 -0.69
C GLY A 59 -5.49 -3.60 -0.92
N GLY A 60 -6.54 -3.42 -1.73
CA GLY A 60 -7.43 -4.51 -2.13
C GLY A 60 -6.67 -5.61 -2.87
N VAL A 61 -5.88 -5.25 -3.89
CA VAL A 61 -5.08 -6.20 -4.68
C VAL A 61 -4.05 -6.93 -3.81
N LEU A 62 -3.42 -6.24 -2.86
CA LEU A 62 -2.40 -6.84 -1.99
C LEU A 62 -3.01 -7.88 -1.04
N ILE A 63 -4.13 -7.54 -0.39
CA ILE A 63 -4.85 -8.46 0.52
C ILE A 63 -5.32 -9.70 -0.24
N ASP A 64 -5.94 -9.48 -1.40
CA ASP A 64 -6.46 -10.52 -2.29
C ASP A 64 -5.33 -11.43 -2.84
N SER A 65 -4.16 -10.86 -3.16
CA SER A 65 -2.99 -11.63 -3.58
C SER A 65 -2.39 -12.49 -2.45
N VAL A 66 -2.47 -12.02 -1.19
CA VAL A 66 -2.02 -12.79 -0.03
C VAL A 66 -2.97 -13.95 0.27
N GLU A 67 -4.28 -13.73 0.16
CA GLU A 67 -5.26 -14.83 0.32
C GLU A 67 -5.09 -15.88 -0.77
N ARG A 68 -5.01 -15.49 -2.05
CA ARG A 68 -4.78 -16.44 -3.15
C ARG A 68 -3.51 -17.27 -2.97
N ARG A 69 -2.39 -16.64 -2.57
CA ARG A 69 -1.15 -17.38 -2.30
C ARG A 69 -1.29 -18.37 -1.15
N ARG A 70 -2.10 -18.06 -0.14
CA ARG A 70 -2.37 -18.95 0.98
C ARG A 70 -3.19 -20.17 0.53
N GLU A 71 -4.22 -19.95 -0.27
CA GLU A 71 -5.08 -21.00 -0.84
C GLU A 71 -4.29 -21.93 -1.78
N GLU A 72 -3.49 -21.36 -2.68
CA GLU A 72 -2.65 -22.12 -3.62
C GLU A 72 -1.57 -22.97 -2.93
N TRP A 73 -1.08 -22.55 -1.76
CA TRP A 73 0.02 -23.22 -1.05
C TRP A 73 -0.40 -24.11 0.11
N GLY A 74 -1.71 -24.23 0.39
CA GLY A 74 -2.24 -25.16 1.40
C GLY A 74 -1.52 -25.07 2.76
N GLN A 75 -1.15 -23.87 3.19
CA GLN A 75 -0.27 -23.65 4.34
C GLN A 75 -1.14 -23.40 5.60
N PRO A 76 -1.35 -24.40 6.48
CA PRO A 76 -1.99 -24.15 7.76
C PRO A 76 -1.08 -23.28 8.63
N GLU A 77 -1.74 -22.48 9.46
CA GLU A 77 -1.19 -21.54 10.45
C GLU A 77 0.03 -22.01 11.25
#